data_AF-A0A0A9X387-F1
#
_entry.id   AF-A0A0A9X387-F1
#
_cell.length_a   1.000
_cell.length_b   1.000
_cell.length_c   1.000
_cell.angle_alpha   90.00
_cell.angle_beta   90.00
_cell.angle_gamma   90.00
#
_symmetry.space_group_name_H-M   'P 1'
#
loop_
_entity.id
_entity.type
_entity.pdbx_description
1 polymer ?
#
loop_
_entity_poly.entity_id
_entity_poly.type
_entity_poly.pdbx_seq_one_letter_code
_entity_poly.pdbx_strand_id
1 'polypeptide(L)'
;NLLSISELTEKGHKVVVDKEQMSVTGSNFKLRCRRTNGLYVLEASEFGTAMVTKVENDLWHKRLGHIGNDGLKTLNLPVVTEKCSTCLEGKAKKLPFRKLEKRSTRIGDLIHSDVCGPINP
;
A
#
# COMPACT_ATOMS: atom_id res chain seq x y z
N ASN A 1 -17.73 -3.65 7.50
CA ASN A 1 -17.56 -4.98 8.13
C ASN A 1 -18.92 -5.50 8.54
N LEU A 2 -19.38 -6.62 7.97
CA LEU A 2 -20.60 -7.33 8.36
C LEU A 2 -20.18 -8.68 8.95
N LEU A 3 -20.88 -9.13 10.00
CA LEU A 3 -20.65 -10.43 10.61
C LEU A 3 -21.80 -11.37 10.27
N SER A 4 -21.48 -12.60 9.85
CA SER A 4 -22.48 -13.60 9.51
C SER A 4 -23.00 -14.29 10.77
N ILE A 5 -24.31 -14.28 10.98
CA ILE A 5 -24.95 -14.99 12.10
C ILE A 5 -24.81 -16.50 11.92
N SER A 6 -24.96 -17.02 10.70
CA SER A 6 -24.85 -18.45 10.44
C SER A 6 -23.47 -18.99 10.80
N GLU A 7 -22.41 -18.27 10.43
CA GLU A 7 -21.04 -18.64 10.75
C GLU A 7 -20.75 -18.59 12.25
N LEU A 8 -21.31 -17.61 12.97
CA LEU A 8 -21.19 -17.53 14.44
C LEU A 8 -21.84 -18.74 15.11
N THR A 9 -23.02 -19.16 14.63
CA THR A 9 -23.72 -20.33 15.18
C THR A 9 -23.03 -21.65 14.82
N GLU A 10 -22.47 -21.79 13.62
CA GLU A 10 -21.70 -22.97 13.19
C GLU A 10 -20.44 -23.16 14.05
N LYS A 11 -19.80 -22.05 14.45
CA LYS A 11 -18.66 -22.05 15.38
C LYS A 11 -19.05 -22.29 16.84
N GLY A 12 -20.32 -22.57 17.12
CA GLY A 12 -20.83 -22.89 18.46
C GLY A 12 -21.05 -21.67 19.36
N HIS A 13 -21.05 -20.45 18.81
CA HIS A 13 -21.35 -19.25 19.58
C HIS A 13 -22.86 -19.08 19.77
N LYS A 14 -23.26 -18.68 20.96
CA LYS A 14 -24.68 -18.45 21.29
C LYS A 14 -25.09 -17.04 20.88
N VAL A 15 -26.06 -16.94 19.98
CA VAL A 15 -26.66 -15.66 19.58
C VAL A 15 -28.05 -15.52 20.21
N VAL A 16 -28.31 -14.40 20.85
CA VAL A 16 -29.62 -14.06 21.44
C VAL A 16 -30.06 -12.72 20.87
N VAL A 17 -31.25 -12.67 20.28
CA VAL A 17 -31.82 -11.47 19.68
C VAL A 17 -33.05 -11.05 20.45
N ASP A 18 -33.11 -9.78 20.81
CA ASP A 18 -34.25 -9.09 21.40
C ASP A 18 -34.69 -7.93 20.46
N LYS A 19 -35.82 -7.28 20.78
CA LYS A 19 -36.37 -6.15 20.04
C LYS A 19 -35.35 -5.02 19.89
N GLU A 20 -34.63 -4.70 20.95
CA GLU A 20 -33.73 -3.54 21.01
C GLU A 20 -32.24 -3.88 20.86
N GLN A 21 -31.87 -5.14 21.05
CA GLN A 21 -30.46 -5.54 21.10
C GLN A 21 -30.22 -6.97 20.64
N MET A 22 -28.99 -7.26 20.26
CA MET A 22 -28.49 -8.62 20.01
C MET A 22 -27.28 -8.85 20.92
N SER A 23 -27.15 -10.06 21.45
CA SER A 23 -25.97 -10.50 22.20
C SER A 23 -25.38 -11.74 21.58
N VAL A 24 -24.05 -11.76 21.45
CA VAL A 24 -23.28 -12.93 20.99
C VAL A 24 -22.35 -13.35 22.11
N THR A 25 -22.48 -14.59 22.58
CA THR A 25 -21.65 -15.16 23.65
C THR A 25 -20.78 -16.27 23.08
N GLY A 26 -19.46 -16.06 23.14
CA GLY A 26 -18.45 -17.09 22.89
C GLY A 26 -17.89 -17.65 24.20
N SER A 27 -16.85 -18.48 24.12
CA SER A 27 -16.25 -19.13 25.28
C SER A 27 -15.58 -18.15 26.26
N ASN A 28 -15.06 -17.03 25.77
CA ASN A 28 -14.30 -16.04 26.53
C ASN A 28 -14.73 -14.59 26.27
N PHE A 29 -15.80 -14.36 25.51
CA PHE A 29 -16.25 -13.02 25.17
C PHE A 29 -17.77 -12.93 25.14
N LYS A 30 -18.29 -11.72 25.34
CA LYS A 30 -19.70 -11.38 25.16
C LYS A 30 -19.81 -10.06 24.44
N LEU A 31 -20.39 -10.08 23.24
CA LEU A 31 -20.66 -8.90 22.44
C LEU A 31 -22.10 -8.46 22.64
N ARG A 32 -22.34 -7.16 22.74
CA ARG A 32 -23.68 -6.56 22.76
C ARG A 32 -23.80 -5.59 21.60
N CYS A 33 -24.80 -5.79 20.76
CA CYS A 33 -25.11 -4.95 19.62
C CYS A 33 -26.45 -4.25 19.86
N ARG A 34 -26.50 -2.94 19.63
CA ARG A 34 -27.72 -2.14 19.72
C ARG A 34 -28.42 -2.11 18.37
N ARG A 35 -29.75 -2.20 18.36
CA ARG A 35 -30.54 -2.07 17.13
C ARG A 35 -30.61 -0.60 16.73
N THR A 36 -30.13 -0.30 15.53
CA THR A 36 -30.18 1.05 14.93
C THR A 36 -30.56 0.91 13.47
N ASN A 37 -31.67 1.55 13.05
CA ASN A 37 -32.16 1.54 11.67
C ASN A 37 -32.28 0.13 11.05
N GLY A 38 -32.75 -0.84 11.83
CA GLY A 38 -32.93 -2.23 11.38
C GLY A 38 -31.65 -3.07 11.35
N LEU A 39 -30.49 -2.52 11.73
CA LEU A 39 -29.23 -3.23 11.86
C LEU A 39 -28.85 -3.39 13.33
N TYR A 40 -28.12 -4.46 13.66
CA TYR A 40 -27.55 -4.66 14.98
C TYR A 40 -26.08 -4.19 14.98
N VAL A 41 -25.84 -2.99 15.50
CA VAL A 41 -24.54 -2.34 15.50
C VAL A 41 -23.78 -2.71 16.77
N LEU A 42 -22.61 -3.30 16.59
CA LEU A 42 -21.66 -3.54 17.68
C LEU A 42 -20.91 -2.24 17.98
N GLU A 43 -21.13 -1.66 19.16
CA GLU A 43 -20.34 -0.52 19.64
C GLU A 43 -19.17 -1.03 20.47
N ALA A 44 -18.04 -1.26 19.81
CA ALA A 44 -16.81 -1.61 20.50
C ALA A 44 -16.26 -0.36 21.20
N SER A 45 -16.47 -0.25 22.52
CA SER A 45 -15.99 0.88 23.34
C SER A 45 -14.54 0.71 23.83
N GLU A 46 -13.94 -0.46 23.62
CA GLU A 46 -12.55 -0.70 23.96
C GLU A 46 -11.79 -1.11 22.70
N PHE A 47 -10.93 -0.21 22.23
CA PHE A 47 -9.80 -0.57 21.37
C PHE A 47 -8.82 -1.38 22.21
N GLY A 48 -9.20 -2.61 22.60
CA GLY A 48 -8.19 -3.64 22.77
C GLY A 48 -7.53 -3.72 21.41
N THR A 49 -6.26 -3.29 21.35
CA THR A 49 -5.43 -3.18 20.15
C THR A 49 -5.89 -4.25 19.18
N ALA A 50 -6.65 -3.84 18.16
CA ALA A 50 -6.81 -4.70 17.00
C ALA A 50 -5.38 -5.16 16.68
N MET A 51 -5.19 -6.43 16.38
CA MET A 51 -3.94 -6.93 15.82
C MET A 51 -3.76 -6.26 14.45
N VAL A 52 -3.59 -4.94 14.45
CA VAL A 52 -2.97 -4.15 13.44
C VAL A 52 -1.55 -4.65 13.54
N THR A 53 -1.28 -5.74 12.81
CA THR A 53 0.06 -6.05 12.36
C THR A 53 0.65 -4.72 11.96
N LYS A 54 1.66 -4.27 12.71
CA LYS A 54 2.33 -2.97 12.57
C LYS A 54 2.28 -2.60 11.09
N VAL A 55 1.39 -1.66 10.73
CA VAL A 55 1.23 -1.30 9.31
C VAL A 55 2.58 -0.76 8.91
N GLU A 56 3.31 -1.52 8.11
CA GLU A 56 4.58 -1.06 7.59
C GLU A 56 4.28 0.24 6.83
N ASN A 57 5.04 1.30 7.14
CA ASN A 57 4.83 2.61 6.52
C ASN A 57 4.95 2.55 4.98
N ASP A 58 5.48 1.45 4.42
CA ASP A 58 5.60 1.21 2.99
C ASP A 58 4.45 0.41 2.37
N LEU A 59 3.43 -0.01 3.14
CA LEU A 59 2.33 -0.82 2.62
C LEU A 59 1.61 -0.13 1.46
N TRP A 60 1.26 1.14 1.65
CA TRP A 60 0.59 1.93 0.62
C TRP A 60 1.51 2.28 -0.54
N HIS A 61 2.80 2.50 -0.27
CA HIS A 61 3.83 2.64 -1.29
C HIS A 61 3.89 1.41 -2.20
N LYS A 62 3.93 0.20 -1.64
CA LYS A 62 3.95 -1.07 -2.39
C LYS A 62 2.64 -1.28 -3.18
N ARG A 63 1.48 -1.12 -2.52
CA ARG A 63 0.15 -1.34 -3.13
C ARG A 63 -0.15 -0.41 -4.31
N LEU A 64 0.40 0.80 -4.30
CA LEU A 64 0.21 1.81 -5.35
C LEU A 64 1.34 1.81 -6.39
N GLY A 65 2.08 0.69 -6.52
CA GLY A 65 3.11 0.55 -7.55
C GLY A 65 4.36 1.40 -7.27
N HIS A 66 4.82 1.44 -6.03
CA HIS A 66 6.02 2.17 -5.61
C HIS A 66 5.97 3.69 -5.86
N ILE A 67 4.77 4.27 -5.70
CA ILE A 67 4.53 5.71 -5.81
C ILE A 67 5.46 6.51 -4.87
N GLY A 68 5.89 7.68 -5.33
CA GLY A 68 6.75 8.57 -4.54
C GLY A 68 6.04 9.18 -3.32
N ASN A 69 6.83 9.70 -2.38
CA ASN A 69 6.30 10.32 -1.15
C ASN A 69 5.38 11.52 -1.43
N ASP A 70 5.59 12.26 -2.53
CA ASP A 70 4.70 13.36 -2.89
C ASP A 70 3.30 12.84 -3.28
N GLY A 71 3.22 11.72 -4.01
CA GLY A 71 1.95 11.07 -4.32
C GLY A 71 1.25 10.51 -3.08
N LEU A 72 1.99 9.95 -2.13
CA LEU A 72 1.44 9.52 -0.84
C LEU A 72 0.87 10.69 -0.05
N LYS A 73 1.57 11.84 -0.02
CA LYS A 73 1.06 13.06 0.62
C LYS A 73 -0.22 13.57 -0.04
N THR A 74 -0.28 13.59 -1.37
CA THR A 74 -1.49 14.00 -2.10
C THR A 74 -2.70 13.11 -1.77
N LEU A 75 -2.46 11.82 -1.53
CA LEU A 75 -3.50 10.85 -1.15
C LEU A 75 -3.75 10.78 0.36
N ASN A 76 -3.06 11.59 1.17
CA ASN A 76 -3.12 11.57 2.63
C ASN A 76 -2.79 10.17 3.23
N LEU A 77 -1.79 9.50 2.66
CA LEU A 77 -1.30 8.19 3.08
C LEU A 77 0.06 8.29 3.81
N PRO A 78 0.42 7.31 4.66
CA PRO A 78 1.71 7.28 5.34
C PRO A 78 2.88 7.35 4.35
N VAL A 79 3.83 8.25 4.62
CA VAL A 79 5.05 8.39 3.82
C VAL A 79 6.10 7.35 4.20
N VAL A 80 6.90 6.93 3.22
CA VAL A 80 7.97 5.97 3.48
C VAL A 80 9.25 6.71 3.90
N THR A 81 9.74 6.40 5.09
CA THR A 81 11.00 6.94 5.62
C THR A 81 12.21 6.09 5.27
N GLU A 82 12.02 4.77 5.19
CA GLU A 82 13.08 3.83 4.83
C GLU A 82 13.24 3.70 3.31
N LYS A 83 14.44 3.31 2.87
CA LYS A 83 14.69 3.10 1.44
C LYS A 83 14.07 1.79 0.99
N CYS A 84 13.16 1.86 0.02
CA CYS A 84 12.64 0.67 -0.66
C CYS A 84 13.70 0.09 -1.63
N SER A 85 14.13 -1.16 -1.42
CA SER A 85 15.12 -1.86 -2.27
C SER A 85 14.70 -1.91 -3.74
N THR A 86 13.45 -2.30 -4.01
CA THR A 86 12.87 -2.32 -5.37
C THR A 86 12.93 -0.95 -6.05
N CYS A 87 12.68 0.13 -5.29
CA CYS A 87 12.83 1.48 -5.82
C CYS A 87 14.27 1.83 -6.13
N LEU A 88 15.24 1.42 -5.30
CA LEU A 88 16.65 1.70 -5.53
C LEU A 88 17.16 0.99 -6.80
N GLU A 89 16.74 -0.26 -7.00
CA GLU A 89 17.09 -1.05 -8.18
C GLU A 89 16.40 -0.54 -9.44
N GLY A 90 15.11 -0.20 -9.35
CA GLY A 90 14.29 0.22 -10.50
C GLY A 90 14.43 1.71 -10.87
N LYS A 91 14.67 2.60 -9.91
CA LYS A 91 14.87 4.04 -10.14
C LYS A 91 16.35 4.34 -10.37
N ALA A 92 16.91 3.76 -11.42
CA ALA A 92 18.18 4.23 -11.95
C ALA A 92 18.00 5.65 -12.52
N LYS A 93 18.17 6.69 -11.69
CA LYS A 93 18.45 8.04 -12.20
C LYS A 93 19.86 7.98 -12.78
N LYS A 94 19.96 7.91 -14.11
CA LYS A 94 21.22 8.17 -14.80
C LYS A 94 21.75 9.50 -14.26
N LEU A 95 22.95 9.49 -13.71
CA LEU A 95 23.60 10.72 -13.31
C LEU A 95 23.64 11.66 -14.53
N PRO A 96 23.52 12.98 -14.32
CA PRO A 96 23.69 13.92 -15.42
C PRO A 96 24.98 13.60 -16.16
N PHE A 97 24.89 13.45 -17.48
CA PHE A 97 26.10 13.33 -18.27
C PHE A 97 26.94 14.58 -18.05
N ARG A 98 28.24 14.40 -17.81
CA ARG A 98 29.17 15.53 -17.93
C ARG A 98 29.00 16.11 -19.33
N LYS A 99 28.77 17.42 -19.43
CA LYS A 99 28.83 18.09 -20.72
C LYS A 99 30.23 17.83 -21.29
N LEU A 100 30.29 17.27 -22.50
CA LEU A 100 31.53 17.23 -23.28
C LEU A 100 31.86 18.67 -23.64
N GLU A 101 32.93 19.20 -23.07
CA GLU A 101 33.35 20.60 -23.27
C GLU A 101 34.09 20.85 -24.59
N LYS A 102 34.52 19.79 -25.29
CA LYS A 102 35.32 19.93 -26.50
C LYS A 102 34.45 20.04 -27.74
N ARG A 103 34.04 21.26 -28.06
CA ARG A 103 33.58 21.64 -29.39
C ARG A 103 34.79 22.00 -30.25
N SER A 104 34.86 21.51 -31.48
CA SER A 104 35.91 21.92 -32.42
C SER A 104 35.79 23.42 -32.70
N THR A 105 36.92 24.13 -32.74
CA THR A 105 36.95 25.57 -33.00
C THR A 105 37.43 25.89 -34.41
N ARG A 106 38.08 24.94 -35.09
CA ARG A 106 38.47 25.04 -36.49
C ARG A 106 38.02 23.80 -37.28
N ILE A 107 37.99 23.97 -38.60
CA ILE A 107 37.68 22.91 -39.55
C ILE A 107 38.76 21.83 -39.44
N GLY A 108 38.34 20.58 -39.24
CA GLY A 108 39.23 19.42 -39.15
C GLY A 108 39.78 19.10 -37.75
N ASP A 109 39.53 19.92 -36.73
CA ASP A 109 40.00 19.65 -35.35
C ASP A 109 39.34 18.39 -34.73
N LEU A 110 38.20 17.92 -35.28
CA LEU A 110 37.48 16.75 -34.81
C LEU A 110 36.79 16.02 -35.97
N ILE A 111 37.18 14.77 -36.20
CA ILE A 111 36.58 13.87 -37.20
C ILE A 111 35.91 12.72 -36.43
N HIS A 112 34.61 12.54 -36.65
CA HIS A 112 33.88 11.36 -36.16
C HIS A 112 33.72 10.39 -37.33
N SER A 113 34.32 9.21 -37.23
CA SER A 113 34.11 8.11 -38.16
C SER A 113 33.47 6.94 -37.41
N ASP A 114 32.47 6.32 -38.00
CA ASP A 114 31.85 5.11 -37.47
C ASP A 114 31.90 4.02 -38.55
N VAL A 115 31.90 2.75 -38.14
CA VAL A 115 31.89 1.60 -39.04
C VAL A 115 30.47 1.02 -39.05
N CYS A 116 29.87 0.98 -40.23
CA CYS A 116 28.60 0.28 -40.42
C CYS A 116 28.85 -1.22 -40.59
N GLY A 117 27.96 -2.06 -40.06
CA GLY A 117 27.99 -3.49 -40.36
C GLY A 117 26.73 -4.23 -39.92
N PRO A 118 26.66 -5.55 -40.20
CA PRO A 118 27.09 -6.21 -41.44
C PRO A 118 26.11 -5.89 -42.58
N ILE A 119 26.62 -5.65 -43.79
CA ILE A 119 25.79 -5.41 -44.98
C ILE A 119 25.77 -6.70 -45.79
N ASN A 120 24.62 -7.37 -45.79
CA ASN A 120 24.37 -8.52 -46.65
C ASN A 120 23.59 -8.04 -47.90
N PRO A 121 24.10 -8.27 -49.12
CA PRO A 121 23.42 -7.90 -50.36
C PRO A 121 22.19 -8.76 -50.67
#